data_AF-A0A485PN65-F1
#
_entry.id   AF-A0A485PN65-F1
#
_cell.length_a   1.000
_cell.length_b   1.000
_cell.length_c   1.000
_cell.angle_alpha   90.00
_cell.angle_beta   90.00
_cell.angle_gamma   90.00
#
_symmetry.space_group_name_H-M   'P 1'
#
loop_
_entity.id
_entity.type
_entity.pdbx_description
1 polymer ?
#
loop_
_entity_poly.entity_id
_entity_poly.type
_entity_poly.pdbx_seq_one_letter_code
_entity_poly.pdbx_strand_id
1 'polypeptide(L)'
;MTVLFKLDGGLSIEKSAKVYFRTVELIEESIEGSQGLSFYFKINGLPIFLKGSNWIPADSFQDRVTSDLLRLLLQSAVDANMNTLRVWGGGIYEQDEFYRLCDELGIMVWQDFMFACALYPTDQGFLDSVRTEVAHQIRRLKSHPSIIIWGGNNENEAALMMNWFNIHTSELHTYINDYVVLYVKNIRQIVLARDKTRPFIISSPTNGAESIEEGWLSANPYDKNFGDVHFYDYSNDCWNWKIFPKARFVSEYGYQSWPSFSTLEKVSSENDWSYNSEFSLHRQHHAGGNNEMLLQIGFHFKLPKNTDPLQTFKDTIYLTQVMQAQCVKIETEFYRRSRSEIVDGKGHTMGALYWQLNDIWQGPSWASLEYGGKWKMLHYFARHFFAPLLPVGFEDQDAFFIYGVSDLHSDCKATLTVRVHTWNSLEPLCSSETERFVMEAGKAVLLYKEQVPALLGRCGNCTRQSCVVSFYLSTDNQLVSPTNHHFLSSLNETVGLQKAHITANISQQGDTFVFDLETSAVAPFVWLDVGSIPGRFSDNGFLMTEKTRTILFYPWKPTSKSELEQSFHVTSLTDTY
;
A
#
# COMPACT_ATOMS: atom_id res chain seq x y z
N MET A 1 -3.15 13.89 31.71
CA MET A 1 -2.38 14.89 32.48
C MET A 1 -3.13 16.20 32.45
N THR A 2 -3.30 16.83 33.61
CA THR A 2 -3.92 18.15 33.73
C THR A 2 -2.88 19.11 34.31
N VAL A 3 -2.73 20.27 33.67
CA VAL A 3 -1.81 21.33 34.09
C VAL A 3 -2.65 22.53 34.47
N LEU A 4 -2.54 22.95 35.74
CA LEU A 4 -3.25 24.09 36.31
C LEU A 4 -2.26 25.21 36.62
N PHE A 5 -2.41 26.33 35.93
CA PHE A 5 -1.69 27.57 36.24
C PHE A 5 -2.53 28.40 37.21
N LYS A 6 -1.99 28.66 38.40
CA LYS A 6 -2.57 29.60 39.37
C LYS A 6 -1.75 30.88 39.34
N LEU A 7 -2.37 31.98 38.94
CA LEU A 7 -1.74 33.28 38.80
C LEU A 7 -2.21 34.21 39.93
N ASP A 8 -1.41 35.24 40.20
CA ASP A 8 -1.79 36.31 41.11
C ASP A 8 -3.12 36.95 40.69
N GLY A 9 -3.89 37.44 41.67
CA GLY A 9 -5.24 37.98 41.42
C GLY A 9 -6.34 36.93 41.24
N GLY A 10 -6.06 35.64 41.50
CA GLY A 10 -7.06 34.57 41.52
C GLY A 10 -7.39 33.97 40.15
N LEU A 11 -6.68 34.38 39.09
CA LEU A 11 -6.85 33.80 37.76
C LEU A 11 -6.31 32.36 37.73
N SER A 12 -7.14 31.43 37.28
CA SER A 12 -6.77 30.02 37.08
C SER A 12 -6.95 29.63 35.62
N ILE A 13 -5.93 29.03 35.01
CA ILE A 13 -5.96 28.51 33.64
C ILE A 13 -5.67 27.01 33.69
N GLU A 14 -6.59 26.19 33.21
CA GLU A 14 -6.44 24.75 33.14
C GLU A 14 -6.28 24.27 31.69
N LYS A 15 -5.39 23.31 31.48
CA LYS A 15 -5.26 22.55 30.24
C LYS A 15 -5.15 21.06 30.54
N SER A 16 -5.85 20.25 29.74
CA SER A 16 -5.85 18.79 29.86
C SER A 16 -5.40 18.16 28.55
N ALA A 17 -4.57 17.11 28.65
CA ALA A 17 -4.08 16.34 27.52
C ALA A 17 -3.90 14.86 27.91
N LYS A 18 -4.07 13.95 26.94
CA LYS A 18 -3.73 12.54 27.11
C LYS A 18 -2.23 12.37 26.88
N VAL A 19 -1.56 11.62 27.76
CA VAL A 19 -0.11 11.38 27.67
C VAL A 19 0.09 9.93 27.31
N TYR A 20 0.91 9.71 26.28
CA TYR A 20 1.30 8.39 25.80
C TYR A 20 2.81 8.25 25.96
N PHE A 21 3.26 7.09 26.45
CA PHE A 21 4.68 6.80 26.66
C PHE A 21 5.11 5.75 25.64
N ARG A 22 6.08 6.11 24.79
CA ARG A 22 6.74 5.20 23.86
C ARG A 22 8.10 5.76 23.44
N THR A 23 9.06 4.89 23.16
CA THR A 23 10.32 5.26 22.49
C THR A 23 10.25 4.92 21.01
N VAL A 24 10.96 5.69 20.21
CA VAL A 24 11.18 5.42 18.79
C VAL A 24 12.65 5.66 18.47
N GLU A 25 13.23 4.73 17.73
CA GLU A 25 14.62 4.77 17.28
C GLU A 25 14.66 4.39 15.81
N LEU A 26 15.28 5.23 14.98
CA LEU A 26 15.71 4.84 13.63
C LEU A 26 17.09 4.21 13.77
N ILE A 27 17.23 2.97 13.28
CA ILE A 27 18.47 2.21 13.37
C ILE A 27 19.14 2.12 12.01
N GLU A 28 20.37 2.63 11.96
CA GLU A 28 21.24 2.66 10.80
C GLU A 28 22.58 2.00 11.16
N GLU A 29 22.58 0.67 11.22
CA GLU A 29 23.73 -0.15 11.61
C GLU A 29 24.24 -1.00 10.45
N SER A 30 25.51 -1.37 10.46
CA SER A 30 26.07 -2.27 9.45
C SER A 30 25.41 -3.64 9.51
N ILE A 31 25.19 -4.26 8.35
CA ILE A 31 24.58 -5.58 8.24
C ILE A 31 25.63 -6.57 7.71
N GLU A 32 25.78 -7.71 8.37
CA GLU A 32 26.72 -8.75 7.92
C GLU A 32 26.40 -9.22 6.50
N GLY A 33 27.43 -9.28 5.64
CA GLY A 33 27.28 -9.70 4.25
C GLY A 33 26.61 -8.69 3.32
N SER A 34 26.34 -7.45 3.78
CA SER A 34 25.67 -6.41 3.01
C SER A 34 26.37 -5.06 3.19
N GLN A 35 26.60 -4.34 2.09
CA GLN A 35 27.25 -3.01 2.15
C GLN A 35 26.27 -1.93 2.64
N GLY A 36 26.78 -0.84 3.20
CA GLY A 36 25.98 0.27 3.71
C GLY A 36 25.39 0.03 5.09
N LEU A 37 24.27 0.70 5.38
CA LEU A 37 23.62 0.72 6.69
C LEU A 37 22.18 0.23 6.59
N SER A 38 21.65 -0.34 7.67
CA SER A 38 20.23 -0.64 7.80
C SER A 38 19.38 0.62 7.77
N PHE A 39 18.07 0.47 7.64
CA PHE A 39 17.12 1.55 7.88
C PHE A 39 15.81 0.95 8.39
N TYR A 40 15.64 0.95 9.70
CA TYR A 40 14.46 0.36 10.34
C TYR A 40 14.11 1.02 11.66
N PHE A 41 12.86 0.84 12.11
CA PHE A 41 12.38 1.45 13.34
C PHE A 41 12.27 0.44 14.47
N LYS A 42 12.77 0.82 15.65
CA LYS A 42 12.42 0.17 16.91
C LYS A 42 11.39 1.02 17.64
N ILE A 43 10.27 0.41 18.02
CA ILE A 43 9.27 1.00 18.90
C ILE A 43 9.35 0.26 20.23
N ASN A 44 9.66 0.99 21.31
CA ASN A 44 9.88 0.39 22.63
C ASN A 44 10.94 -0.75 22.61
N GLY A 45 11.97 -0.60 21.78
CA GLY A 45 13.06 -1.56 21.62
C GLY A 45 12.76 -2.74 20.67
N LEU A 46 11.52 -2.89 20.18
CA LEU A 46 11.15 -3.94 19.24
C LEU A 46 11.25 -3.45 17.78
N PRO A 47 12.00 -4.11 16.88
CA PRO A 47 11.96 -3.81 15.46
C PRO A 47 10.56 -4.04 14.89
N ILE A 48 9.99 -3.04 14.24
CA ILE A 48 8.68 -3.14 13.57
C ILE A 48 8.87 -2.88 12.08
N PHE A 49 8.38 -3.81 11.27
CA PHE A 49 8.28 -3.57 9.84
C PHE A 49 7.10 -2.64 9.57
N LEU A 50 7.36 -1.53 8.89
CA LEU A 50 6.33 -0.55 8.58
C LEU A 50 5.48 -1.02 7.39
N LYS A 51 4.17 -1.11 7.61
CA LYS A 51 3.17 -1.58 6.64
C LYS A 51 2.14 -0.48 6.43
N GLY A 52 2.02 0.02 5.22
CA GLY A 52 0.95 0.95 4.92
C GLY A 52 1.16 1.69 3.62
N SER A 53 0.88 2.99 3.64
CA SER A 53 0.83 3.80 2.42
C SER A 53 0.95 5.30 2.71
N ASN A 54 0.98 6.07 1.63
CA ASN A 54 1.12 7.52 1.66
C ASN A 54 -0.25 8.19 1.73
N TRP A 55 -0.45 9.05 2.73
CA TRP A 55 -1.63 9.90 2.92
C TRP A 55 -1.47 11.21 2.15
N ILE A 56 -2.50 11.56 1.37
CA ILE A 56 -2.63 12.86 0.71
C ILE A 56 -3.89 13.58 1.22
N PRO A 57 -4.05 14.89 0.99
CA PRO A 57 -5.27 15.60 1.36
C PRO A 57 -6.54 14.89 0.84
N ALA A 58 -7.49 14.63 1.73
CA ALA A 58 -8.71 13.88 1.40
C ALA A 58 -9.74 14.67 0.57
N ASP A 59 -9.54 15.98 0.42
CA ASP A 59 -10.34 16.87 -0.42
C ASP A 59 -9.52 18.09 -0.81
N SER A 60 -9.82 18.69 -1.96
CA SER A 60 -9.27 19.99 -2.37
C SER A 60 -9.66 21.13 -1.42
N PHE A 61 -10.78 20.98 -0.71
CA PHE A 61 -11.32 21.95 0.23
C PHE A 61 -11.40 21.32 1.63
N GLN A 62 -10.50 21.73 2.52
CA GLN A 62 -10.33 21.11 3.85
C GLN A 62 -11.54 21.24 4.76
N ASP A 63 -12.41 22.23 4.55
CA ASP A 63 -13.67 22.38 5.28
C ASP A 63 -14.67 21.23 5.00
N ARG A 64 -14.45 20.45 3.93
CA ARG A 64 -15.24 19.25 3.60
C ARG A 64 -14.71 17.98 4.25
N VAL A 65 -13.48 18.00 4.78
CA VAL A 65 -12.86 16.85 5.43
C VAL A 65 -13.35 16.75 6.87
N THR A 66 -14.53 16.15 7.02
CA THR A 66 -15.20 15.96 8.31
C THR A 66 -14.53 14.88 9.19
N SER A 67 -14.81 14.94 10.50
CA SER A 67 -14.44 13.90 11.48
C SER A 67 -14.84 12.49 11.03
N ASP A 68 -16.07 12.34 10.52
CA ASP A 68 -16.60 11.05 10.07
C ASP A 68 -15.82 10.51 8.87
N LEU A 69 -15.48 11.37 7.91
CA LEU A 69 -14.66 10.98 6.77
C LEU A 69 -13.26 10.57 7.21
N LEU A 70 -12.60 11.34 8.08
CA LEU A 70 -11.29 10.99 8.61
C LEU A 70 -11.31 9.64 9.34
N ARG A 71 -12.29 9.43 10.23
CA ARG A 71 -12.43 8.16 10.95
C ARG A 71 -12.67 7.00 10.00
N LEU A 72 -13.49 7.18 8.96
CA LEU A 72 -13.73 6.16 7.94
C LEU A 72 -12.46 5.79 7.17
N LEU A 73 -11.68 6.78 6.73
CA LEU A 73 -10.44 6.55 5.97
C LEU A 73 -9.37 5.88 6.84
N LEU A 74 -9.19 6.36 8.08
CA LEU A 74 -8.23 5.78 9.02
C LEU A 74 -8.64 4.39 9.50
N GLN A 75 -9.95 4.15 9.73
CA GLN A 75 -10.45 2.81 10.02
C GLN A 75 -10.26 1.87 8.83
N SER A 76 -10.35 2.38 7.59
CA SER A 76 -10.05 1.57 6.41
C SER A 76 -8.59 1.11 6.40
N ALA A 77 -7.64 2.00 6.73
CA ALA A 77 -6.24 1.63 6.90
C ALA A 77 -6.03 0.56 8.00
N VAL A 78 -6.74 0.68 9.13
CA VAL A 78 -6.73 -0.34 10.21
C VAL A 78 -7.27 -1.69 9.70
N ASP A 79 -8.41 -1.68 9.03
CA ASP A 79 -9.06 -2.88 8.49
C ASP A 79 -8.20 -3.56 7.40
N ALA A 80 -7.29 -2.81 6.76
CA ALA A 80 -6.28 -3.30 5.82
C ALA A 80 -4.96 -3.74 6.48
N ASN A 81 -4.92 -3.91 7.81
CA ASN A 81 -3.74 -4.33 8.58
C ASN A 81 -2.52 -3.39 8.45
N MET A 82 -2.76 -2.11 8.12
CA MET A 82 -1.70 -1.11 8.12
C MET A 82 -1.35 -0.69 9.55
N ASN A 83 -0.08 -0.37 9.77
CA ASN A 83 0.41 0.20 11.02
C ASN A 83 1.08 1.57 10.82
N THR A 84 1.23 2.04 9.58
CA THR A 84 1.93 3.30 9.26
C THR A 84 1.23 4.06 8.14
N LEU A 85 1.12 5.38 8.28
CA LEU A 85 0.81 6.28 7.17
C LEU A 85 1.90 7.34 7.05
N ARG A 86 2.29 7.68 5.82
CA ARG A 86 3.17 8.81 5.55
C ARG A 86 2.35 10.03 5.14
N VAL A 87 2.33 11.08 5.97
CA VAL A 87 1.71 12.36 5.62
C VAL A 87 2.66 13.06 4.66
N TRP A 88 2.38 12.93 3.36
CA TRP A 88 3.25 13.36 2.27
C TRP A 88 3.41 14.89 2.19
N GLY A 89 4.63 15.34 1.92
CA GLY A 89 5.04 16.74 2.01
C GLY A 89 4.42 17.72 0.98
N GLY A 90 3.70 17.27 -0.03
CA GLY A 90 2.98 18.20 -0.93
C GLY A 90 1.51 18.38 -0.55
N GLY A 91 1.08 17.79 0.57
CA GLY A 91 -0.26 17.93 1.12
C GLY A 91 -0.36 19.10 2.10
N ILE A 92 -0.82 18.79 3.32
CA ILE A 92 -0.91 19.73 4.43
C ILE A 92 -0.40 19.06 5.71
N TYR A 93 0.00 19.86 6.71
CA TYR A 93 0.00 19.36 8.07
C TYR A 93 -1.47 19.13 8.45
N GLU A 94 -1.84 17.87 8.63
CA GLU A 94 -3.24 17.49 8.86
C GLU A 94 -3.90 18.16 10.07
N GLN A 95 -5.23 18.09 10.13
CA GLN A 95 -6.01 18.61 11.26
C GLN A 95 -5.78 17.82 12.56
N ASP A 96 -6.02 18.44 13.72
CA ASP A 96 -5.73 17.82 15.04
C ASP A 96 -6.43 16.46 15.23
N GLU A 97 -7.61 16.28 14.63
CA GLU A 97 -8.35 15.02 14.70
C GLU A 97 -7.64 13.86 14.01
N PHE A 98 -6.95 14.09 12.90
CA PHE A 98 -6.17 13.06 12.20
C PHE A 98 -5.15 12.42 13.15
N TYR A 99 -4.32 13.23 13.82
CA TYR A 99 -3.29 12.71 14.72
C TYR A 99 -3.87 12.09 15.99
N ARG A 100 -4.98 12.63 16.51
CA ARG A 100 -5.70 12.00 17.64
C ARG A 100 -6.21 10.62 17.26
N LEU A 101 -6.79 10.46 16.08
CA LEU A 101 -7.25 9.17 15.57
C LEU A 101 -6.08 8.21 15.35
N CYS A 102 -4.97 8.67 14.78
CA CYS A 102 -3.75 7.85 14.65
C CYS A 102 -3.22 7.38 16.01
N ASP A 103 -3.20 8.24 17.03
CA ASP A 103 -2.81 7.86 18.39
C ASP A 103 -3.74 6.82 19.01
N GLU A 104 -5.04 6.94 18.78
CA GLU A 104 -6.07 6.03 19.33
C GLU A 104 -6.12 4.68 18.63
N LEU A 105 -5.96 4.69 17.30
CA LEU A 105 -6.00 3.50 16.44
C LEU A 105 -4.65 2.78 16.40
N GLY A 106 -3.57 3.41 16.86
CA GLY A 106 -2.22 2.83 16.83
C GLY A 106 -1.57 2.89 15.45
N ILE A 107 -1.88 3.91 14.65
CA ILE A 107 -1.26 4.15 13.34
C ILE A 107 -0.05 5.06 13.54
N MET A 108 1.13 4.57 13.19
CA MET A 108 2.36 5.37 13.16
C MET A 108 2.32 6.36 12.00
N VAL A 109 2.93 7.53 12.19
CA VAL A 109 2.96 8.61 11.21
C VAL A 109 4.40 8.94 10.86
N TRP A 110 4.75 8.78 9.58
CA TRP A 110 5.90 9.45 8.98
C TRP A 110 5.45 10.85 8.58
N GLN A 111 5.98 11.89 9.24
CA GLN A 111 5.53 13.25 9.03
C GLN A 111 6.53 14.05 8.21
N ASP A 112 6.21 14.30 6.94
CA ASP A 112 6.98 15.25 6.15
C ASP A 112 6.64 16.69 6.56
N PHE A 113 7.57 17.63 6.35
CA PHE A 113 7.27 19.04 6.24
C PHE A 113 6.72 19.35 4.84
N MET A 114 5.99 20.46 4.70
CA MET A 114 5.19 20.72 3.49
C MET A 114 6.00 21.27 2.31
N PHE A 115 7.01 20.52 1.90
CA PHE A 115 7.90 20.76 0.76
C PHE A 115 7.99 19.48 -0.09
N ALA A 116 7.72 19.56 -1.39
CA ALA A 116 7.68 18.37 -2.25
C ALA A 116 7.98 18.67 -3.72
N CYS A 117 8.84 17.86 -4.32
CA CYS A 117 9.15 17.83 -5.76
C CYS A 117 9.45 19.22 -6.37
N ALA A 118 10.11 20.11 -5.62
CA ALA A 118 10.37 21.49 -6.00
C ALA A 118 11.60 22.06 -5.31
N LEU A 119 12.21 23.07 -5.94
CA LEU A 119 13.22 23.92 -5.32
C LEU A 119 12.52 25.16 -4.73
N TYR A 120 12.96 25.57 -3.55
CA TYR A 120 12.32 26.65 -2.79
C TYR A 120 13.30 27.81 -2.58
N PRO A 121 12.80 29.06 -2.57
CA PRO A 121 13.65 30.23 -2.39
C PRO A 121 14.18 30.32 -0.96
N THR A 122 15.25 31.09 -0.79
CA THR A 122 15.89 31.34 0.52
C THR A 122 15.97 32.82 0.87
N ASP A 123 15.14 33.65 0.23
CA ASP A 123 15.00 35.04 0.64
C ASP A 123 14.48 35.14 2.08
N GLN A 124 14.82 36.24 2.74
CA GLN A 124 14.60 36.37 4.17
C GLN A 124 13.11 36.32 4.55
N GLY A 125 12.23 36.87 3.69
CA GLY A 125 10.79 36.85 3.92
C GLY A 125 10.21 35.44 3.87
N PHE A 126 10.62 34.66 2.86
CA PHE A 126 10.23 33.25 2.77
C PHE A 126 10.75 32.44 3.97
N LEU A 127 12.03 32.57 4.32
CA LEU A 127 12.60 31.84 5.45
C LEU A 127 11.94 32.20 6.79
N ASP A 128 11.57 33.47 7.01
CA ASP A 128 10.86 33.87 8.24
C ASP A 128 9.45 33.26 8.32
N SER A 129 8.77 33.14 7.18
CA SER A 129 7.50 32.40 7.08
C SER A 129 7.70 30.93 7.45
N VAL A 130 8.68 30.25 6.84
CA VAL A 130 9.00 28.84 7.11
C VAL A 130 9.38 28.61 8.58
N ARG A 131 10.21 29.47 9.16
CA ARG A 131 10.58 29.37 10.59
C ARG A 131 9.36 29.45 11.49
N THR A 132 8.42 30.33 11.17
CA THR A 132 7.16 30.50 11.91
C THR A 132 6.31 29.25 11.80
N GLU A 133 6.12 28.74 10.59
CA GLU A 133 5.36 27.53 10.28
C GLU A 133 5.94 26.31 11.02
N VAL A 134 7.22 26.00 10.81
CA VAL A 134 7.89 24.83 11.40
C VAL A 134 7.87 24.90 12.93
N ALA A 135 8.13 26.08 13.50
CA ALA A 135 8.08 26.26 14.95
C ALA A 135 6.67 26.07 15.51
N HIS A 136 5.63 26.47 14.78
CA HIS A 136 4.24 26.23 15.14
C HIS A 136 3.90 24.74 15.07
N GLN A 137 4.17 24.09 13.94
CA GLN A 137 3.78 22.69 13.70
C GLN A 137 4.50 21.73 14.64
N ILE A 138 5.79 21.92 14.90
CA ILE A 138 6.50 21.09 15.89
C ILE A 138 5.91 21.26 17.29
N ARG A 139 5.52 22.48 17.70
CA ARG A 139 4.88 22.68 19.01
C ARG A 139 3.53 21.98 19.10
N ARG A 140 2.74 22.01 18.02
CA ARG A 140 1.44 21.35 17.92
C ARG A 140 1.58 19.84 17.93
N LEU A 141 2.47 19.30 17.11
CA LEU A 141 2.45 17.90 16.72
C LEU A 141 3.35 16.97 17.56
N LYS A 142 4.44 17.47 18.16
CA LYS A 142 5.44 16.61 18.83
C LYS A 142 4.92 15.79 20.02
N SER A 143 3.72 16.09 20.52
CA SER A 143 3.10 15.36 21.63
C SER A 143 2.38 14.08 21.19
N HIS A 144 2.13 13.89 19.89
CA HIS A 144 1.45 12.72 19.34
C HIS A 144 2.40 11.51 19.26
N PRO A 145 2.16 10.40 19.98
CA PRO A 145 2.98 9.20 19.90
C PRO A 145 3.01 8.58 18.50
N SER A 146 1.93 8.76 17.71
CA SER A 146 1.82 8.26 16.34
C SER A 146 2.99 8.72 15.48
N ILE A 147 3.41 9.98 15.55
CA ILE A 147 4.55 10.48 14.77
C ILE A 147 5.82 9.73 15.19
N ILE A 148 6.47 9.03 14.27
CA ILE A 148 7.69 8.25 14.51
C ILE A 148 8.94 8.88 13.90
N ILE A 149 8.78 9.73 12.89
CA ILE A 149 9.89 10.41 12.20
C ILE A 149 9.42 11.76 11.64
N TRP A 150 10.37 12.70 11.58
CA TRP A 150 10.22 13.97 10.86
C TRP A 150 11.01 13.92 9.55
N GLY A 151 10.34 14.09 8.41
CA GLY A 151 10.95 14.17 7.08
C GLY A 151 11.02 15.61 6.59
N GLY A 152 12.20 16.10 6.20
CA GLY A 152 12.37 17.51 5.81
C GLY A 152 11.63 17.91 4.53
N ASN A 153 11.47 17.00 3.57
CA ASN A 153 10.73 17.19 2.33
C ASN A 153 10.49 15.84 1.62
N ASN A 154 9.67 15.88 0.56
CA ASN A 154 9.53 14.82 -0.43
C ASN A 154 10.41 15.09 -1.66
N GLU A 155 11.27 14.12 -1.99
CA GLU A 155 12.08 13.98 -3.21
C GLU A 155 13.03 15.12 -3.55
N ASN A 156 13.18 16.18 -2.75
CA ASN A 156 13.98 17.32 -3.18
C ASN A 156 15.49 17.02 -3.16
N GLU A 157 15.96 16.07 -2.33
CA GLU A 157 17.34 15.56 -2.43
C GLU A 157 17.57 14.89 -3.79
N ALA A 158 16.69 13.94 -4.15
CA ALA A 158 16.74 13.24 -5.43
C ALA A 158 16.60 14.19 -6.63
N ALA A 159 15.64 15.11 -6.58
CA ALA A 159 15.37 16.05 -7.66
C ALA A 159 16.55 16.98 -7.96
N LEU A 160 17.26 17.43 -6.91
CA LEU A 160 18.46 18.25 -7.06
C LEU A 160 19.64 17.44 -7.57
N MET A 161 19.92 16.28 -6.97
CA MET A 161 21.12 15.49 -7.28
C MET A 161 21.02 14.75 -8.63
N MET A 162 19.82 14.37 -9.04
CA MET A 162 19.53 13.80 -10.36
C MET A 162 19.14 14.88 -11.39
N ASN A 163 19.20 16.16 -11.02
CA ASN A 163 18.95 17.32 -11.86
C ASN A 163 17.63 17.28 -12.67
N TRP A 164 16.52 16.94 -12.02
CA TRP A 164 15.19 16.84 -12.66
C TRP A 164 14.76 18.13 -13.37
N PHE A 165 15.22 19.28 -12.86
CA PHE A 165 14.84 20.60 -13.37
C PHE A 165 15.79 21.13 -14.45
N ASN A 166 16.75 20.33 -14.93
CA ASN A 166 17.74 20.73 -15.95
C ASN A 166 18.51 22.00 -15.58
N ILE A 167 18.92 22.12 -14.31
CA ILE A 167 19.69 23.22 -13.75
C ILE A 167 21.04 23.29 -14.47
N HIS A 168 21.45 24.50 -14.86
CA HIS A 168 22.75 24.73 -15.46
C HIS A 168 23.87 24.55 -14.42
N THR A 169 24.98 23.91 -14.80
CA THR A 169 26.08 23.57 -13.88
C THR A 169 26.62 24.77 -13.08
N SER A 170 26.61 25.96 -13.67
CA SER A 170 27.06 27.19 -12.99
C SER A 170 26.14 27.65 -11.84
N GLU A 171 24.88 27.22 -11.83
CA GLU A 171 23.87 27.59 -10.82
C GLU A 171 23.66 26.49 -9.78
N LEU A 172 24.12 25.26 -10.06
CA LEU A 172 23.94 24.11 -9.17
C LEU A 172 24.41 24.38 -7.74
N HIS A 173 25.54 25.08 -7.57
CA HIS A 173 26.05 25.44 -6.25
C HIS A 173 25.09 26.35 -5.47
N THR A 174 24.36 27.24 -6.14
CA THR A 174 23.33 28.08 -5.52
C THR A 174 22.21 27.22 -4.95
N TYR A 175 21.67 26.30 -5.75
CA TYR A 175 20.56 25.45 -5.31
C TYR A 175 20.97 24.44 -4.22
N ILE A 176 22.20 23.93 -4.25
CA ILE A 176 22.78 23.14 -3.16
C ILE A 176 22.84 23.95 -1.86
N ASN A 177 23.32 25.20 -1.93
CA ASN A 177 23.36 26.07 -0.76
C ASN A 177 21.95 26.39 -0.25
N ASP A 178 21.00 26.65 -1.15
CA ASP A 178 19.62 26.95 -0.81
C ASP A 178 18.94 25.77 -0.09
N TYR A 179 19.15 24.56 -0.60
CA TYR A 179 18.71 23.32 0.00
C TYR A 179 19.20 23.19 1.46
N VAL A 180 20.51 23.35 1.67
CA VAL A 180 21.12 23.25 3.00
C VAL A 180 20.63 24.38 3.91
N VAL A 181 20.46 25.60 3.39
CA VAL A 181 19.90 26.71 4.17
C VAL A 181 18.49 26.38 4.64
N LEU A 182 17.61 25.93 3.77
CA LEU A 182 16.23 25.62 4.11
C LEU A 182 16.11 24.42 5.06
N TYR A 183 16.58 23.25 4.64
CA TYR A 183 16.29 22.00 5.35
C TYR A 183 17.20 21.77 6.56
N VAL A 184 18.46 22.22 6.52
CA VAL A 184 19.42 22.01 7.63
C VAL A 184 19.43 23.20 8.58
N LYS A 185 19.72 24.40 8.07
CA LYS A 185 19.96 25.59 8.90
C LYS A 185 18.65 26.21 9.43
N ASN A 186 17.49 25.86 8.87
CA ASN A 186 16.20 26.31 9.37
C ASN A 186 15.37 25.15 9.93
N ILE A 187 14.89 24.24 9.07
CA ILE A 187 13.93 23.20 9.48
C ILE A 187 14.55 22.27 10.54
N ARG A 188 15.62 21.54 10.21
CA ARG A 188 16.29 20.61 11.14
C ARG A 188 16.71 21.29 12.44
N GLN A 189 17.30 22.49 12.37
CA GLN A 189 17.71 23.22 13.57
C GLN A 189 16.52 23.54 14.49
N ILE A 190 15.38 23.94 13.93
CA ILE A 190 14.15 24.21 14.70
C ILE A 190 13.58 22.94 15.32
N VAL A 191 13.55 21.83 14.56
CA VAL A 191 13.09 20.53 15.04
C VAL A 191 13.95 20.07 16.22
N LEU A 192 15.26 19.95 16.04
CA LEU A 192 16.18 19.42 17.07
C LEU A 192 16.29 20.31 18.31
N ALA A 193 15.96 21.60 18.20
CA ALA A 193 15.86 22.49 19.36
C ALA A 193 14.59 22.23 20.21
N ARG A 194 13.56 21.58 19.65
CA ARG A 194 12.24 21.40 20.28
C ARG A 194 11.86 19.95 20.53
N ASP A 195 12.37 19.02 19.73
CA ASP A 195 12.13 17.59 19.81
C ASP A 195 13.41 16.82 19.44
N LYS A 196 13.91 16.05 20.40
CA LYS A 196 15.01 15.08 20.21
C LYS A 196 14.56 13.65 20.52
N THR A 197 13.25 13.44 20.66
CA THR A 197 12.65 12.14 21.00
C THR A 197 12.31 11.30 19.76
N ARG A 198 12.53 11.86 18.57
CA ARG A 198 12.27 11.23 17.26
C ARG A 198 13.44 11.49 16.31
N PRO A 199 13.71 10.56 15.39
CA PRO A 199 14.62 10.80 14.27
C PRO A 199 14.13 11.94 13.36
N PHE A 200 15.09 12.57 12.68
CA PHE A 200 14.85 13.55 11.62
C PHE A 200 15.69 13.14 10.41
N ILE A 201 15.06 13.03 9.25
CA ILE A 201 15.73 12.85 7.96
C ILE A 201 15.51 14.09 7.09
N ILE A 202 16.44 14.35 6.20
CA ILE A 202 16.48 15.58 5.40
C ILE A 202 15.48 15.54 4.25
N SER A 203 15.31 14.38 3.61
CA SER A 203 14.46 14.11 2.44
C SER A 203 13.93 12.67 2.52
N SER A 204 12.99 12.34 1.64
CA SER A 204 12.53 10.98 1.33
C SER A 204 12.34 10.91 -0.20
N PRO A 205 13.10 10.07 -0.94
CA PRO A 205 14.12 9.17 -0.44
C PRO A 205 15.38 9.93 0.02
N THR A 206 16.19 9.27 0.84
CA THR A 206 17.49 9.73 1.33
C THR A 206 18.37 8.53 1.66
N ASN A 207 19.70 8.71 1.78
CA ASN A 207 20.61 7.69 2.31
C ASN A 207 20.79 7.81 3.84
N GLY A 208 20.03 8.69 4.51
CA GLY A 208 20.02 8.81 5.97
C GLY A 208 21.34 9.35 6.51
N ALA A 209 21.98 8.62 7.42
CA ALA A 209 23.29 8.97 8.00
C ALA A 209 24.37 9.18 6.93
N GLU A 210 24.34 8.42 5.84
CA GLU A 210 25.29 8.57 4.72
C GLU A 210 25.07 9.90 3.99
N SER A 211 23.82 10.31 3.72
CA SER A 211 23.55 11.64 3.15
C SER A 211 24.10 12.76 4.04
N ILE A 212 24.10 12.59 5.38
CA ILE A 212 24.71 13.56 6.29
C ILE A 212 26.23 13.61 6.13
N GLU A 213 26.88 12.45 6.02
CA GLU A 213 28.34 12.33 5.79
C GLU A 213 28.76 12.97 4.46
N GLU A 214 27.95 12.82 3.42
CA GLU A 214 28.15 13.43 2.10
C GLU A 214 27.83 14.95 2.05
N GLY A 215 27.42 15.55 3.16
CA GLY A 215 27.11 16.98 3.22
C GLY A 215 25.66 17.32 2.90
N TRP A 216 24.73 16.48 3.36
CA TRP A 216 23.26 16.58 3.31
C TRP A 216 22.59 16.18 1.99
N LEU A 217 23.38 15.89 0.96
CA LEU A 217 22.91 15.57 -0.38
C LEU A 217 23.76 14.42 -0.92
N SER A 218 23.19 13.21 -0.93
CA SER A 218 23.87 12.03 -1.47
C SER A 218 24.07 12.13 -2.98
N ALA A 219 25.21 11.65 -3.47
CA ALA A 219 25.45 11.52 -4.91
C ALA A 219 24.45 10.57 -5.60
N ASN A 220 23.90 9.60 -4.86
CA ASN A 220 22.87 8.69 -5.34
C ASN A 220 21.81 8.45 -4.23
N PRO A 221 20.77 9.31 -4.13
CA PRO A 221 19.71 9.17 -3.13
C PRO A 221 18.80 7.95 -3.32
N TYR A 222 18.97 7.20 -4.42
CA TYR A 222 18.27 5.94 -4.70
C TYR A 222 19.15 4.72 -4.38
N ASP A 223 20.23 4.88 -3.61
CA ASP A 223 21.08 3.75 -3.24
C ASP A 223 20.33 2.78 -2.32
N LYS A 224 20.14 1.55 -2.80
CA LYS A 224 19.40 0.48 -2.12
C LYS A 224 20.10 0.01 -0.84
N ASN A 225 21.37 0.36 -0.65
CA ASN A 225 22.19 -0.07 0.47
C ASN A 225 22.04 0.80 1.74
N PHE A 226 21.39 1.96 1.61
CA PHE A 226 21.17 2.92 2.70
C PHE A 226 19.71 3.37 2.72
N GLY A 227 19.29 4.01 3.81
CA GLY A 227 18.10 4.86 3.82
C GLY A 227 16.80 4.25 3.28
N ASP A 228 16.01 5.07 2.60
CA ASP A 228 14.77 4.68 1.94
C ASP A 228 14.79 4.98 0.43
N VAL A 229 13.98 4.27 -0.35
CA VAL A 229 13.84 4.50 -1.79
C VAL A 229 12.38 4.68 -2.21
N HIS A 230 12.19 5.45 -3.28
CA HIS A 230 10.95 5.47 -4.06
C HIS A 230 11.16 4.65 -5.34
N PHE A 231 10.20 3.80 -5.71
CA PHE A 231 10.30 2.97 -6.91
C PHE A 231 9.03 2.99 -7.75
N TYR A 232 9.19 3.36 -9.02
CA TYR A 232 8.10 3.36 -10.01
C TYR A 232 8.63 2.78 -11.33
N ASP A 233 7.94 1.77 -11.86
CA ASP A 233 8.25 1.18 -13.16
C ASP A 233 6.96 0.78 -13.89
N TYR A 234 6.67 1.51 -14.96
CA TYR A 234 5.45 1.32 -15.76
C TYR A 234 5.70 0.56 -17.07
N SER A 235 6.96 0.27 -17.39
CA SER A 235 7.35 -0.32 -18.67
C SER A 235 7.64 -1.81 -18.58
N ASN A 236 8.22 -2.26 -17.47
CA ASN A 236 8.54 -3.68 -17.27
C ASN A 236 7.34 -4.45 -16.70
N ASP A 237 7.34 -5.75 -16.93
CA ASP A 237 6.37 -6.69 -16.37
C ASP A 237 6.41 -6.66 -14.82
N CYS A 238 5.31 -6.19 -14.20
CA CYS A 238 5.19 -6.10 -12.74
C CYS A 238 5.12 -7.46 -12.02
N TRP A 239 4.88 -8.58 -12.70
CA TRP A 239 4.96 -9.92 -12.13
C TRP A 239 6.42 -10.41 -12.02
N ASN A 240 7.34 -9.81 -12.77
CA ASN A 240 8.76 -10.08 -12.64
C ASN A 240 9.36 -9.34 -11.44
N TRP A 241 9.28 -9.97 -10.27
CA TRP A 241 9.77 -9.40 -9.01
C TRP A 241 11.25 -8.96 -9.01
N LYS A 242 12.06 -9.38 -9.99
CA LYS A 242 13.48 -9.01 -10.11
C LYS A 242 13.71 -7.55 -10.48
N ILE A 243 12.69 -6.86 -10.99
CA ILE A 243 12.79 -5.43 -11.28
C ILE A 243 12.81 -4.61 -9.97
N PHE A 244 12.18 -5.12 -8.92
CA PHE A 244 12.02 -4.40 -7.66
C PHE A 244 13.34 -4.27 -6.90
N PRO A 245 13.63 -3.09 -6.32
CA PRO A 245 14.84 -2.87 -5.55
C PRO A 245 14.74 -3.60 -4.21
N LYS A 246 15.72 -4.47 -3.94
CA LYS A 246 15.88 -5.05 -2.60
C LYS A 246 16.53 -4.05 -1.63
N ALA A 247 15.82 -2.95 -1.35
CA ALA A 247 16.29 -1.83 -0.53
C ALA A 247 16.06 -2.05 0.97
N ARG A 248 16.63 -1.18 1.80
CA ARG A 248 16.41 -1.20 3.27
C ARG A 248 15.00 -0.82 3.66
N PHE A 249 14.42 0.15 2.96
CA PHE A 249 13.07 0.63 3.19
C PHE A 249 12.49 1.17 1.89
N VAL A 250 11.21 0.92 1.64
CA VAL A 250 10.52 1.45 0.46
C VAL A 250 9.35 2.32 0.92
N SER A 251 9.57 3.63 0.87
CA SER A 251 8.65 4.67 1.37
C SER A 251 7.63 5.11 0.32
N GLU A 252 7.90 4.83 -0.96
CA GLU A 252 6.92 4.94 -2.05
C GLU A 252 7.13 3.87 -3.11
N TYR A 253 6.02 3.31 -3.58
CA TYR A 253 5.94 2.50 -4.79
C TYR A 253 4.48 2.32 -5.19
N GLY A 254 4.17 2.20 -6.48
CA GLY A 254 2.79 1.91 -6.87
C GLY A 254 2.49 1.86 -8.36
N TYR A 255 1.28 1.39 -8.65
CA TYR A 255 0.69 1.33 -9.99
C TYR A 255 -0.64 2.08 -10.03
N GLN A 256 -0.94 2.73 -11.16
CA GLN A 256 -2.17 3.50 -11.34
C GLN A 256 -3.37 2.58 -11.63
N SER A 257 -4.57 2.98 -11.20
CA SER A 257 -5.85 2.41 -11.63
C SER A 257 -6.93 3.49 -11.75
N TRP A 258 -7.98 3.18 -12.51
CA TRP A 258 -9.21 3.97 -12.47
C TRP A 258 -10.05 3.66 -11.22
N PRO A 259 -10.79 4.65 -10.67
CA PRO A 259 -11.81 4.39 -9.67
C PRO A 259 -13.03 3.74 -10.33
N SER A 260 -13.90 3.15 -9.51
CA SER A 260 -15.13 2.49 -9.95
C SER A 260 -16.02 3.43 -10.75
N PHE A 261 -16.80 2.86 -11.67
CA PHE A 261 -17.79 3.61 -12.44
C PHE A 261 -18.74 4.40 -11.52
N SER A 262 -19.16 3.82 -10.39
CA SER A 262 -20.05 4.48 -9.43
C SER A 262 -19.49 5.77 -8.81
N THR A 263 -18.17 5.92 -8.80
CA THR A 263 -17.50 7.14 -8.35
C THR A 263 -17.44 8.16 -9.47
N LEU A 264 -17.13 7.72 -10.70
CA LEU A 264 -17.05 8.57 -11.90
C LEU A 264 -18.41 9.13 -12.33
N GLU A 265 -19.47 8.32 -12.26
CA GLU A 265 -20.83 8.67 -12.69
C GLU A 265 -21.34 9.96 -12.03
N LYS A 266 -20.93 10.23 -10.77
CA LYS A 266 -21.35 11.41 -10.00
C LYS A 266 -20.82 12.74 -10.58
N VAL A 267 -19.81 12.70 -11.43
CA VAL A 267 -19.10 13.88 -11.96
C VAL A 267 -18.89 13.80 -13.48
N SER A 268 -19.63 12.93 -14.17
CA SER A 268 -19.54 12.69 -15.61
C SER A 268 -20.93 12.50 -16.23
N SER A 269 -20.98 12.50 -17.55
CA SER A 269 -22.17 12.29 -18.38
C SER A 269 -22.01 11.06 -19.29
N GLU A 270 -23.08 10.61 -19.94
CA GLU A 270 -23.05 9.40 -20.79
C GLU A 270 -21.97 9.45 -21.89
N ASN A 271 -21.72 10.63 -22.47
CA ASN A 271 -20.70 10.81 -23.51
C ASN A 271 -19.26 10.71 -22.99
N ASP A 272 -19.06 10.80 -21.67
CA ASP A 272 -17.76 10.73 -21.03
C ASP A 272 -17.31 9.28 -20.77
N TRP A 273 -18.24 8.31 -20.84
CA TRP A 273 -18.04 6.93 -20.40
C TRP A 273 -17.31 6.06 -21.42
N SER A 274 -16.11 6.52 -21.77
CA SER A 274 -15.13 5.81 -22.59
C SER A 274 -13.72 6.08 -22.04
N TYR A 275 -12.85 5.09 -22.12
CA TYR A 275 -11.49 5.16 -21.57
C TYR A 275 -10.64 6.28 -22.19
N ASN A 276 -10.95 6.65 -23.44
CA ASN A 276 -10.24 7.69 -24.19
C ASN A 276 -11.16 8.88 -24.53
N SER A 277 -12.26 9.09 -23.78
CA SER A 277 -13.07 10.29 -23.92
C SER A 277 -12.27 11.55 -23.53
N GLU A 278 -12.71 12.72 -23.97
CA GLU A 278 -12.10 14.00 -23.57
C GLU A 278 -12.11 14.17 -22.05
N PHE A 279 -13.20 13.77 -21.39
CA PHE A 279 -13.28 13.74 -19.94
C PHE A 279 -12.23 12.82 -19.32
N SER A 280 -12.12 11.58 -19.79
CA SER A 280 -11.19 10.61 -19.20
C SER A 280 -9.73 11.05 -19.35
N LEU A 281 -9.39 11.61 -20.52
CA LEU A 281 -8.06 12.17 -20.78
C LEU A 281 -7.81 13.44 -19.95
N HIS A 282 -8.83 14.27 -19.74
CA HIS A 282 -8.73 15.46 -18.88
C HIS A 282 -8.50 15.09 -17.41
N ARG A 283 -9.14 14.02 -16.91
CA ARG A 283 -8.97 13.55 -15.52
C ARG A 283 -7.61 12.88 -15.28
N GLN A 284 -6.93 12.43 -16.33
CA GLN A 284 -5.62 11.79 -16.24
C GLN A 284 -4.52 12.86 -16.11
N HIS A 285 -3.89 12.93 -14.94
CA HIS A 285 -2.82 13.89 -14.64
C HIS A 285 -1.42 13.27 -14.62
N HIS A 286 -1.31 11.98 -14.90
CA HIS A 286 -0.04 11.29 -15.12
C HIS A 286 0.26 11.19 -16.62
N ALA A 287 1.45 11.63 -17.01
CA ALA A 287 1.87 11.60 -18.40
C ALA A 287 1.92 10.15 -18.91
N GLY A 288 1.08 9.83 -19.89
CA GLY A 288 1.03 8.47 -20.46
C GLY A 288 0.25 7.44 -19.62
N GLY A 289 -0.33 7.81 -18.48
CA GLY A 289 -0.87 6.85 -17.52
C GLY A 289 -1.94 5.90 -18.06
N ASN A 290 -2.82 6.37 -18.95
CA ASN A 290 -3.81 5.49 -19.59
C ASN A 290 -3.15 4.40 -20.45
N ASN A 291 -2.10 4.75 -21.19
CA ASN A 291 -1.38 3.79 -22.05
C ASN A 291 -0.53 2.83 -21.21
N GLU A 292 0.11 3.33 -20.15
CA GLU A 292 0.89 2.53 -19.22
C GLU A 292 0.02 1.49 -18.49
N MET A 293 -1.18 1.88 -18.02
CA MET A 293 -2.13 0.93 -17.45
C MET A 293 -2.54 -0.16 -18.45
N LEU A 294 -2.83 0.21 -19.71
CA LEU A 294 -3.18 -0.77 -20.75
C LEU A 294 -1.99 -1.67 -21.13
N LEU A 295 -0.78 -1.14 -21.14
CA LEU A 295 0.45 -1.91 -21.35
C LEU A 295 0.61 -2.96 -20.26
N GLN A 296 0.48 -2.57 -18.98
CA GLN A 296 0.58 -3.49 -17.85
C GLN A 296 -0.51 -4.57 -17.88
N ILE A 297 -1.75 -4.21 -18.23
CA ILE A 297 -2.82 -5.19 -18.47
C ILE A 297 -2.41 -6.16 -19.58
N GLY A 298 -1.81 -5.67 -20.66
CA GLY A 298 -1.39 -6.46 -21.82
C GLY A 298 -0.37 -7.56 -21.53
N PHE A 299 0.44 -7.47 -20.46
CA PHE A 299 1.38 -8.53 -20.10
C PHE A 299 0.69 -9.83 -19.70
N HIS A 300 -0.42 -9.76 -18.94
CA HIS A 300 -1.05 -10.95 -18.34
C HIS A 300 -2.53 -11.13 -18.60
N PHE A 301 -3.22 -10.13 -19.14
CA PHE A 301 -4.67 -10.14 -19.31
C PHE A 301 -5.06 -9.85 -20.77
N LYS A 302 -6.29 -10.23 -21.12
CA LYS A 302 -6.88 -9.86 -22.41
C LYS A 302 -7.60 -8.53 -22.22
N LEU A 303 -7.38 -7.59 -23.14
CA LEU A 303 -8.16 -6.36 -23.17
C LEU A 303 -9.65 -6.69 -23.42
N PRO A 304 -10.58 -5.88 -22.89
CA PRO A 304 -12.00 -6.19 -22.98
C PRO A 304 -12.49 -6.29 -24.43
N LYS A 305 -13.39 -7.24 -24.68
CA LYS A 305 -14.01 -7.45 -25.99
C LYS A 305 -15.53 -7.42 -25.85
N ASN A 306 -16.09 -6.23 -25.76
CA ASN A 306 -17.53 -6.04 -25.72
C ASN A 306 -18.01 -5.13 -26.86
N THR A 307 -19.21 -5.38 -27.37
CA THR A 307 -19.84 -4.50 -28.37
C THR A 307 -20.50 -3.28 -27.74
N ASP A 308 -20.86 -3.35 -26.45
CA ASP A 308 -21.35 -2.21 -25.67
C ASP A 308 -20.17 -1.35 -25.20
N PRO A 309 -20.08 -0.06 -25.62
CA PRO A 309 -19.03 0.85 -25.18
C PRO A 309 -19.02 1.07 -23.67
N LEU A 310 -20.19 1.14 -23.02
CA LEU A 310 -20.28 1.36 -21.58
C LEU A 310 -19.74 0.14 -20.82
N GLN A 311 -20.10 -1.07 -21.25
CA GLN A 311 -19.57 -2.28 -20.64
C GLN A 311 -18.06 -2.39 -20.88
N THR A 312 -17.58 -2.06 -22.07
CA THR A 312 -16.13 -2.01 -22.37
C THR A 312 -15.40 -1.06 -21.42
N PHE A 313 -15.98 0.11 -21.13
CA PHE A 313 -15.42 1.07 -20.18
C PHE A 313 -15.37 0.50 -18.76
N LYS A 314 -16.47 -0.09 -18.27
CA LYS A 314 -16.54 -0.73 -16.95
C LYS A 314 -15.56 -1.90 -16.81
N ASP A 315 -15.46 -2.75 -17.83
CA ASP A 315 -14.53 -3.88 -17.89
C ASP A 315 -13.08 -3.40 -17.89
N THR A 316 -12.79 -2.29 -18.58
CA THR A 316 -11.46 -1.68 -18.59
C THR A 316 -11.11 -1.15 -17.19
N ILE A 317 -12.02 -0.44 -16.52
CA ILE A 317 -11.83 0.02 -15.14
C ILE A 317 -11.52 -1.17 -14.21
N TYR A 318 -12.34 -2.23 -14.28
CA TYR A 318 -12.13 -3.46 -13.53
C TYR A 318 -10.72 -4.03 -13.77
N LEU A 319 -10.29 -4.15 -15.03
CA LEU A 319 -8.95 -4.66 -15.35
C LEU A 319 -7.81 -3.75 -14.86
N THR A 320 -7.98 -2.43 -14.85
CA THR A 320 -6.97 -1.54 -14.25
C THR A 320 -6.84 -1.77 -12.75
N GLN A 321 -7.94 -2.04 -12.04
CA GLN A 321 -7.90 -2.37 -10.61
C GLN A 321 -7.33 -3.78 -10.35
N VAL A 322 -7.63 -4.76 -11.22
CA VAL A 322 -7.02 -6.10 -11.17
C VAL A 322 -5.51 -6.01 -11.35
N MET A 323 -5.06 -5.28 -12.38
CA MET A 323 -3.64 -5.05 -12.64
C MET A 323 -2.97 -4.37 -11.45
N GLN A 324 -3.52 -3.27 -10.96
CA GLN A 324 -2.98 -2.55 -9.81
C GLN A 324 -2.87 -3.45 -8.57
N ALA A 325 -3.95 -4.16 -8.21
CA ALA A 325 -3.98 -5.02 -7.04
C ALA A 325 -2.93 -6.13 -7.10
N GLN A 326 -2.77 -6.76 -8.27
CA GLN A 326 -1.80 -7.83 -8.47
C GLN A 326 -0.36 -7.31 -8.51
N CYS A 327 -0.08 -6.22 -9.21
CA CYS A 327 1.27 -5.64 -9.27
C CYS A 327 1.76 -5.22 -7.89
N VAL A 328 0.94 -4.46 -7.14
CA VAL A 328 1.31 -3.99 -5.80
C VAL A 328 1.38 -5.15 -4.80
N LYS A 329 0.58 -6.21 -4.96
CA LYS A 329 0.72 -7.44 -4.15
C LYS A 329 2.08 -8.07 -4.36
N ILE A 330 2.49 -8.31 -5.60
CA ILE A 330 3.78 -8.99 -5.89
C ILE A 330 4.94 -8.15 -5.37
N GLU A 331 4.90 -6.84 -5.59
CA GLU A 331 5.91 -5.91 -5.10
C GLU A 331 5.97 -5.85 -3.56
N THR A 332 4.82 -5.73 -2.90
CA THR A 332 4.77 -5.70 -1.42
C THR A 332 5.21 -7.02 -0.81
N GLU A 333 4.79 -8.14 -1.37
CA GLU A 333 5.18 -9.47 -0.92
C GLU A 333 6.68 -9.71 -1.08
N PHE A 334 7.29 -9.19 -2.16
CA PHE A 334 8.74 -9.17 -2.35
C PHE A 334 9.46 -8.39 -1.23
N TYR A 335 9.00 -7.20 -0.87
CA TYR A 335 9.59 -6.42 0.23
C TYR A 335 9.41 -7.13 1.57
N ARG A 336 8.23 -7.68 1.83
CA ARG A 336 7.93 -8.41 3.06
C ARG A 336 8.81 -9.65 3.25
N ARG A 337 9.01 -10.46 2.21
CA ARG A 337 9.90 -11.64 2.30
C ARG A 337 11.39 -11.27 2.38
N SER A 338 11.77 -10.08 1.92
CA SER A 338 13.15 -9.60 1.91
C SER A 338 13.65 -9.07 3.27
N ARG A 339 12.82 -9.13 4.32
CA ARG A 339 13.14 -8.54 5.64
C ARG A 339 14.23 -9.23 6.44
N SER A 340 14.48 -10.51 6.20
CA SER A 340 15.41 -11.31 7.02
C SER A 340 16.57 -11.88 6.23
N GLU A 341 16.53 -11.79 4.90
CA GLU A 341 17.57 -12.32 4.03
C GLU A 341 18.52 -11.23 3.54
N ILE A 342 19.76 -11.63 3.25
CA ILE A 342 20.71 -10.88 2.43
C ILE A 342 21.04 -11.75 1.20
N VAL A 343 20.76 -11.23 0.01
CA VAL A 343 21.00 -11.88 -1.28
C VAL A 343 21.75 -10.90 -2.16
N ASP A 344 22.90 -11.31 -2.70
CA ASP A 344 23.80 -10.46 -3.51
C ASP A 344 24.14 -9.13 -2.83
N GLY A 345 24.37 -9.18 -1.52
CA GLY A 345 24.71 -8.03 -0.69
C GLY A 345 23.55 -7.08 -0.39
N LYS A 346 22.30 -7.43 -0.70
CA LYS A 346 21.10 -6.58 -0.54
C LYS A 346 20.02 -7.30 0.26
N GLY A 347 19.13 -6.55 0.93
CA GLY A 347 18.07 -7.13 1.76
C GLY A 347 17.90 -6.40 3.08
N HIS A 348 17.36 -7.10 4.07
CA HIS A 348 16.95 -6.52 5.35
C HIS A 348 15.92 -5.38 5.17
N THR A 349 14.96 -5.59 4.26
CA THR A 349 13.89 -4.62 3.99
C THR A 349 12.96 -4.52 5.20
N MET A 350 12.77 -3.32 5.75
CA MET A 350 12.03 -3.13 7.01
C MET A 350 10.86 -2.14 6.91
N GLY A 351 10.43 -1.82 5.69
CA GLY A 351 9.15 -1.17 5.47
C GLY A 351 8.73 -1.12 4.02
N ALA A 352 7.42 -1.06 3.83
CA ALA A 352 6.75 -0.98 2.54
C ALA A 352 5.52 -0.08 2.68
N LEU A 353 5.66 1.17 2.22
CA LEU A 353 4.60 2.17 2.18
C LEU A 353 4.25 2.48 0.72
N TYR A 354 3.15 1.90 0.22
CA TYR A 354 2.80 2.12 -1.18
C TYR A 354 2.25 3.54 -1.42
N TRP A 355 2.51 4.07 -2.61
CA TRP A 355 1.86 5.26 -3.14
C TRP A 355 0.59 4.80 -3.87
N GLN A 356 -0.63 5.20 -3.48
CA GLN A 356 -1.01 6.04 -2.33
C GLN A 356 -2.26 5.47 -1.62
N LEU A 357 -2.61 5.99 -0.44
CA LEU A 357 -3.78 5.52 0.30
C LEU A 357 -5.09 5.96 -0.39
N ASN A 358 -5.30 7.27 -0.48
CA ASN A 358 -6.59 7.89 -0.77
C ASN A 358 -6.53 8.86 -1.94
N ASP A 359 -7.68 9.15 -2.52
CA ASP A 359 -7.86 10.16 -3.58
C ASP A 359 -8.36 11.50 -3.05
N ILE A 360 -7.91 12.59 -3.68
CA ILE A 360 -8.39 13.96 -3.45
C ILE A 360 -9.66 14.30 -4.25
N TRP A 361 -9.90 13.58 -5.35
CA TRP A 361 -11.03 13.76 -6.28
C TRP A 361 -11.19 12.54 -7.22
N GLN A 362 -12.24 12.50 -8.04
CA GLN A 362 -12.51 11.38 -8.95
C GLN A 362 -11.65 11.43 -10.22
N GLY A 363 -10.60 10.62 -10.27
CA GLY A 363 -9.75 10.43 -11.44
C GLY A 363 -8.84 9.20 -11.28
N PRO A 364 -8.12 8.77 -12.33
CA PRO A 364 -7.15 7.68 -12.22
C PRO A 364 -5.98 8.08 -11.33
N SER A 365 -5.59 7.19 -10.43
CA SER A 365 -4.55 7.44 -9.42
C SER A 365 -3.95 6.14 -8.94
N TRP A 366 -2.92 6.24 -8.10
CA TRP A 366 -2.34 5.10 -7.40
C TRP A 366 -3.09 4.74 -6.11
N ALA A 367 -4.21 5.40 -5.82
CA ALA A 367 -4.94 5.20 -4.59
C ALA A 367 -5.58 3.82 -4.52
N SER A 368 -5.68 3.28 -3.31
CA SER A 368 -6.50 2.09 -3.00
C SER A 368 -7.90 2.46 -2.47
N LEU A 369 -8.07 3.69 -1.95
CA LEU A 369 -9.34 4.27 -1.54
C LEU A 369 -9.73 5.37 -2.53
N GLU A 370 -10.85 5.18 -3.21
CA GLU A 370 -11.44 6.17 -4.11
C GLU A 370 -11.88 7.41 -3.32
N TYR A 371 -12.09 8.53 -4.02
CA TYR A 371 -12.62 9.74 -3.37
C TYR A 371 -14.01 9.44 -2.77
N GLY A 372 -14.17 9.76 -1.49
CA GLY A 372 -15.34 9.37 -0.67
C GLY A 372 -15.17 8.06 0.10
N GLY A 373 -14.02 7.39 -0.03
CA GLY A 373 -13.58 6.27 0.82
C GLY A 373 -13.87 4.87 0.29
N LYS A 374 -14.56 4.72 -0.85
CA LYS A 374 -14.87 3.39 -1.42
C LYS A 374 -13.58 2.61 -1.71
N TRP A 375 -13.54 1.34 -1.32
CA TRP A 375 -12.36 0.50 -1.50
C TRP A 375 -12.24 0.04 -2.96
N LYS A 376 -11.09 0.31 -3.59
CA LYS A 376 -10.65 -0.38 -4.81
C LYS A 376 -10.20 -1.81 -4.48
N MET A 377 -10.04 -2.64 -5.51
CA MET A 377 -9.50 -4.00 -5.37
C MET A 377 -8.18 -4.05 -4.61
N LEU A 378 -7.29 -3.07 -4.82
CA LEU A 378 -6.01 -2.97 -4.12
C LEU A 378 -6.17 -2.95 -2.59
N HIS A 379 -7.20 -2.30 -2.04
CA HIS A 379 -7.34 -2.19 -0.58
C HIS A 379 -7.72 -3.53 0.06
N TYR A 380 -8.50 -4.36 -0.64
CA TYR A 380 -8.78 -5.74 -0.24
C TYR A 380 -7.52 -6.60 -0.29
N PHE A 381 -6.68 -6.43 -1.32
CA PHE A 381 -5.39 -7.10 -1.40
C PHE A 381 -4.45 -6.65 -0.27
N ALA A 382 -4.46 -5.36 0.09
CA ALA A 382 -3.65 -4.83 1.18
C ALA A 382 -3.96 -5.50 2.52
N ARG A 383 -5.24 -5.71 2.82
CA ARG A 383 -5.67 -6.50 3.99
C ARG A 383 -5.00 -7.87 4.03
N HIS A 384 -4.82 -8.53 2.89
CA HIS A 384 -4.21 -9.85 2.82
C HIS A 384 -2.68 -9.76 2.88
N PHE A 385 -2.04 -8.97 2.00
CA PHE A 385 -0.59 -8.93 1.94
C PHE A 385 0.05 -8.23 3.14
N PHE A 386 -0.71 -7.52 3.98
CA PHE A 386 -0.26 -6.99 5.27
C PHE A 386 -0.71 -7.82 6.48
N ALA A 387 -1.30 -9.00 6.29
CA ALA A 387 -1.64 -9.88 7.40
C ALA A 387 -0.43 -10.19 8.30
N PRO A 388 -0.62 -10.31 9.63
CA PRO A 388 0.47 -10.55 10.57
C PRO A 388 1.24 -11.86 10.34
N LEU A 389 0.60 -12.83 9.72
CA LEU A 389 1.23 -14.07 9.27
C LEU A 389 0.77 -14.33 7.83
N LEU A 390 1.70 -14.55 6.91
CA LEU A 390 1.39 -14.70 5.49
C LEU A 390 2.40 -15.62 4.79
N PRO A 391 1.97 -16.65 4.04
CA PRO A 391 2.83 -17.32 3.07
C PRO A 391 2.87 -16.51 1.76
N VAL A 392 4.05 -16.37 1.18
CA VAL A 392 4.33 -15.65 -0.07
C VAL A 392 4.97 -16.60 -1.06
N GLY A 393 4.29 -16.81 -2.20
CA GLY A 393 4.76 -17.70 -3.27
C GLY A 393 5.37 -16.91 -4.42
N PHE A 394 6.47 -17.40 -4.98
CA PHE A 394 7.09 -16.84 -6.18
C PHE A 394 7.94 -17.89 -6.88
N GLU A 395 8.36 -17.60 -8.12
CA GLU A 395 9.29 -18.45 -8.86
C GLU A 395 10.63 -17.77 -9.10
N ASP A 396 11.71 -18.58 -9.08
CA ASP A 396 13.01 -18.19 -9.60
C ASP A 396 13.67 -19.38 -10.30
N GLN A 397 14.18 -19.15 -11.52
CA GLN A 397 14.86 -20.18 -12.31
C GLN A 397 14.07 -21.52 -12.38
N ASP A 398 12.77 -21.45 -12.65
CA ASP A 398 11.84 -22.60 -12.75
C ASP A 398 11.63 -23.40 -11.45
N ALA A 399 12.08 -22.87 -10.31
CA ALA A 399 11.74 -23.37 -8.98
C ALA A 399 10.67 -22.49 -8.34
N PHE A 400 9.65 -23.13 -7.74
CA PHE A 400 8.62 -22.49 -6.95
C PHE A 400 9.03 -22.46 -5.47
N PHE A 401 8.97 -21.28 -4.87
CA PHE A 401 9.33 -21.01 -3.49
C PHE A 401 8.12 -20.50 -2.72
N ILE A 402 7.99 -20.87 -1.45
CA ILE A 402 7.09 -20.21 -0.51
C ILE A 402 7.87 -19.78 0.72
N TYR A 403 7.84 -18.49 1.01
CA TYR A 403 8.32 -17.92 2.27
C TYR A 403 7.15 -17.75 3.23
N GLY A 404 7.37 -17.94 4.52
CA GLY A 404 6.46 -17.46 5.57
C GLY A 404 6.96 -16.13 6.09
N VAL A 405 6.08 -15.14 6.22
CA VAL A 405 6.36 -13.82 6.80
C VAL A 405 5.57 -13.68 8.10
N SER A 406 6.24 -13.29 9.18
CA SER A 406 5.65 -13.11 10.51
C SER A 406 5.92 -11.70 11.06
N ASP A 407 4.87 -11.02 11.51
CA ASP A 407 4.90 -9.81 12.35
C ASP A 407 4.55 -10.13 13.81
N LEU A 408 4.42 -11.41 14.17
CA LEU A 408 4.12 -11.84 15.53
C LEU A 408 5.30 -11.56 16.45
N HIS A 409 5.03 -11.29 17.73
CA HIS A 409 6.06 -11.04 18.75
C HIS A 409 6.61 -12.33 19.38
N SER A 410 5.97 -13.46 19.11
CA SER A 410 6.36 -14.77 19.60
C SER A 410 6.29 -15.78 18.47
N ASP A 411 7.19 -16.74 18.51
CA ASP A 411 7.18 -17.85 17.57
C ASP A 411 5.84 -18.59 17.59
N CYS A 412 5.41 -19.07 16.43
CA CYS A 412 4.20 -19.91 16.34
C CYS A 412 4.49 -21.19 15.55
N LYS A 413 3.79 -22.27 15.88
CA LYS A 413 3.93 -23.55 15.19
C LYS A 413 2.87 -23.68 14.11
N ALA A 414 3.29 -23.69 12.85
CA ALA A 414 2.40 -23.72 11.70
C ALA A 414 2.68 -24.92 10.78
N THR A 415 1.69 -25.22 9.95
CA THR A 415 1.78 -26.12 8.80
C THR A 415 1.45 -25.33 7.54
N LEU A 416 2.13 -25.63 6.43
CA LEU A 416 1.86 -25.06 5.12
C LEU A 416 1.11 -26.09 4.28
N THR A 417 -0.09 -25.75 3.83
CA THR A 417 -0.82 -26.53 2.83
C THR A 417 -0.64 -25.89 1.46
N VAL A 418 -0.25 -26.68 0.46
CA VAL A 418 -0.14 -26.29 -0.95
C VAL A 418 -1.12 -27.13 -1.77
N ARG A 419 -2.01 -26.47 -2.50
CA ARG A 419 -3.01 -27.08 -3.37
C ARG A 419 -2.82 -26.61 -4.81
N VAL A 420 -2.99 -27.53 -5.75
CA VAL A 420 -3.01 -27.21 -7.19
C VAL A 420 -4.40 -27.50 -7.72
N HIS A 421 -4.99 -26.53 -8.41
CA HIS A 421 -6.28 -26.69 -9.09
C HIS A 421 -6.05 -26.58 -10.59
N THR A 422 -6.77 -27.39 -11.37
CA THR A 422 -6.97 -27.12 -12.78
C THR A 422 -8.07 -26.06 -12.94
N TRP A 423 -8.02 -25.26 -14.00
CA TRP A 423 -9.03 -24.22 -14.20
C TRP A 423 -10.46 -24.73 -14.44
N ASN A 424 -10.60 -26.01 -14.82
CA ASN A 424 -11.87 -26.65 -15.11
C ASN A 424 -12.46 -27.45 -13.93
N SER A 425 -11.83 -27.44 -12.76
CA SER A 425 -12.26 -28.21 -11.58
C SER A 425 -12.16 -27.38 -10.30
N LEU A 426 -13.24 -27.38 -9.52
CA LEU A 426 -13.25 -26.83 -8.16
C LEU A 426 -12.62 -27.79 -7.14
N GLU A 427 -12.46 -29.06 -7.49
CA GLU A 427 -11.72 -30.01 -6.67
C GLU A 427 -10.21 -29.85 -6.90
N PRO A 428 -9.39 -29.78 -5.83
CA PRO A 428 -7.94 -29.71 -5.97
C PRO A 428 -7.43 -31.00 -6.61
N LEU A 429 -6.60 -30.84 -7.63
CA LEU A 429 -5.95 -31.95 -8.32
C LEU A 429 -4.96 -32.68 -7.40
N CYS A 430 -4.28 -31.92 -6.54
CA CYS A 430 -3.45 -32.44 -5.48
C CYS A 430 -3.46 -31.46 -4.30
N SER A 431 -3.20 -32.00 -3.11
CA SER A 431 -2.96 -31.23 -1.90
C SER A 431 -1.79 -31.86 -1.17
N SER A 432 -0.84 -31.04 -0.75
CA SER A 432 0.30 -31.45 0.07
C SER A 432 0.35 -30.58 1.31
N GLU A 433 0.75 -31.17 2.42
CA GLU A 433 0.96 -30.47 3.68
C GLU A 433 2.40 -30.75 4.13
N THR A 434 3.09 -29.70 4.59
CA THR A 434 4.43 -29.86 5.16
C THR A 434 4.33 -30.46 6.56
N GLU A 435 5.46 -30.98 7.06
CA GLU A 435 5.59 -31.18 8.50
C GLU A 435 5.40 -29.85 9.25
N ARG A 436 5.06 -29.95 10.54
CA ARG A 436 4.90 -28.79 11.41
C ARG A 436 6.25 -28.11 11.64
N PHE A 437 6.33 -26.82 11.37
CA PHE A 437 7.54 -26.01 11.56
C PHE A 437 7.27 -24.83 12.50
N VAL A 438 8.35 -24.17 12.91
CA VAL A 438 8.30 -22.96 13.74
C VAL A 438 8.45 -21.74 12.84
N MET A 439 7.44 -20.88 12.85
CA MET A 439 7.52 -19.53 12.32
C MET A 439 8.12 -18.62 13.38
N GLU A 440 9.35 -18.18 13.16
CA GLU A 440 10.03 -17.24 14.05
C GLU A 440 9.31 -15.89 14.09
N ALA A 441 9.26 -15.29 15.28
CA ALA A 441 8.72 -13.97 15.51
C ALA A 441 9.42 -12.90 14.64
N GLY A 442 8.66 -12.03 14.00
CA GLY A 442 9.18 -10.87 13.25
C GLY A 442 9.97 -11.19 11.98
N LYS A 443 10.17 -12.45 11.60
CA LYS A 443 11.05 -12.86 10.49
C LYS A 443 10.30 -13.28 9.22
N ALA A 444 11.04 -13.33 8.12
CA ALA A 444 10.66 -14.06 6.91
C ALA A 444 11.59 -15.27 6.70
N VAL A 445 11.02 -16.44 6.44
CA VAL A 445 11.77 -17.71 6.33
C VAL A 445 11.29 -18.52 5.13
N LEU A 446 12.21 -19.22 4.45
CA LEU A 446 11.87 -20.14 3.37
C LEU A 446 11.22 -21.40 3.94
N LEU A 447 10.00 -21.71 3.50
CA LEU A 447 9.20 -22.86 3.97
C LEU A 447 9.10 -23.98 2.94
N TYR A 448 9.09 -23.61 1.66
CA TYR A 448 8.85 -24.55 0.57
C TYR A 448 9.76 -24.24 -0.62
N LYS A 449 10.31 -25.29 -1.24
CA LYS A 449 11.02 -25.20 -2.50
C LYS A 449 10.79 -26.47 -3.30
N GLU A 450 10.33 -26.33 -4.54
CA GLU A 450 10.21 -27.44 -5.47
C GLU A 450 10.41 -26.96 -6.91
N GLN A 451 10.98 -27.81 -7.76
CA GLN A 451 11.04 -27.53 -9.20
C GLN A 451 9.63 -27.55 -9.78
N VAL A 452 9.25 -26.54 -10.59
CA VAL A 452 7.91 -26.46 -11.19
C VAL A 452 7.58 -27.73 -11.98
N PRO A 453 8.48 -28.31 -12.81
CA PRO A 453 8.21 -29.59 -13.47
C PRO A 453 7.89 -30.74 -12.50
N ALA A 454 8.52 -30.78 -11.33
CA ALA A 454 8.25 -31.81 -10.31
C ALA A 454 6.90 -31.60 -9.62
N LEU A 455 6.57 -30.36 -9.25
CA LEU A 455 5.27 -29.98 -8.68
C LEU A 455 4.12 -30.34 -9.64
N LEU A 456 4.25 -30.00 -10.92
CA LEU A 456 3.23 -30.32 -11.92
C LEU A 456 3.17 -31.82 -12.22
N GLY A 457 4.34 -32.48 -12.30
CA GLY A 457 4.45 -33.91 -12.56
C GLY A 457 3.78 -34.78 -11.50
N ARG A 458 3.95 -34.46 -10.21
CA ARG A 458 3.35 -35.23 -9.11
C ARG A 458 1.83 -35.04 -8.98
N CYS A 459 1.31 -33.90 -9.43
CA CYS A 459 -0.12 -33.62 -9.39
C CYS A 459 -0.86 -34.22 -10.60
N GLY A 460 -0.14 -34.62 -11.67
CA GLY A 460 -0.72 -35.16 -12.90
C GLY A 460 -1.53 -34.13 -13.69
N ASN A 461 -1.88 -34.38 -14.96
CA ASN A 461 -2.77 -33.56 -15.81
C ASN A 461 -2.70 -32.02 -15.62
N CYS A 462 -1.50 -31.47 -15.43
CA CYS A 462 -1.30 -30.09 -15.03
C CYS A 462 -0.14 -29.47 -15.80
N THR A 463 -0.37 -28.29 -16.37
CA THR A 463 0.63 -27.47 -17.05
C THR A 463 0.62 -26.07 -16.44
N ARG A 464 1.63 -25.25 -16.77
CA ARG A 464 1.66 -23.84 -16.39
C ARG A 464 0.39 -23.08 -16.81
N GLN A 465 -0.15 -23.40 -17.98
CA GLN A 465 -1.32 -22.74 -18.55
C GLN A 465 -2.65 -23.30 -18.05
N SER A 466 -2.68 -24.55 -17.55
CA SER A 466 -3.92 -25.22 -17.18
C SER A 466 -4.22 -25.22 -15.68
N CYS A 467 -3.29 -24.72 -14.85
CA CYS A 467 -3.37 -24.82 -13.40
C CYS A 467 -3.02 -23.53 -12.67
N VAL A 468 -3.45 -23.47 -11.42
CA VAL A 468 -3.11 -22.43 -10.45
C VAL A 468 -2.73 -23.05 -9.12
N VAL A 469 -1.76 -22.44 -8.42
CA VAL A 469 -1.33 -22.87 -7.10
C VAL A 469 -1.98 -21.97 -6.05
N SER A 470 -2.52 -22.58 -5.00
CA SER A 470 -3.03 -21.88 -3.82
C SER A 470 -2.40 -22.48 -2.57
N PHE A 471 -2.16 -21.66 -1.56
CA PHE A 471 -1.48 -22.09 -0.35
C PHE A 471 -1.85 -21.22 0.84
N TYR A 472 -1.83 -21.82 2.04
CA TYR A 472 -2.18 -21.15 3.27
C TYR A 472 -1.45 -21.76 4.48
N LEU A 473 -1.38 -20.99 5.57
CA LEU A 473 -0.83 -21.44 6.85
C LEU A 473 -1.95 -21.75 7.84
N SER A 474 -1.79 -22.84 8.59
CA SER A 474 -2.69 -23.25 9.66
C SER A 474 -1.93 -23.52 10.96
N THR A 475 -2.57 -23.29 12.10
CA THR A 475 -2.11 -23.74 13.42
C THR A 475 -3.20 -24.57 14.09
N ASP A 476 -2.88 -25.77 14.56
CA ASP A 476 -3.85 -26.66 15.24
C ASP A 476 -5.17 -26.82 14.46
N ASN A 477 -5.07 -26.96 13.13
CA ASN A 477 -6.17 -27.06 12.17
C ASN A 477 -7.08 -25.81 12.06
N GLN A 478 -6.67 -24.67 12.59
CA GLN A 478 -7.31 -23.37 12.35
C GLN A 478 -6.51 -22.56 11.34
N LEU A 479 -7.21 -21.95 10.39
CA LEU A 479 -6.63 -21.02 9.43
C LEU A 479 -6.18 -19.75 10.18
N VAL A 480 -4.87 -19.46 10.14
CA VAL A 480 -4.27 -18.29 10.84
C VAL A 480 -3.78 -17.21 9.89
N SER A 481 -3.86 -17.46 8.59
CA SER A 481 -3.40 -16.58 7.52
C SER A 481 -4.45 -16.56 6.41
N PRO A 482 -4.63 -15.43 5.70
CA PRO A 482 -5.35 -15.46 4.44
C PRO A 482 -4.72 -16.46 3.47
N THR A 483 -5.55 -17.07 2.62
CA THR A 483 -5.09 -17.90 1.50
C THR A 483 -4.40 -17.02 0.48
N ASN A 484 -3.25 -17.48 -0.01
CA ASN A 484 -2.52 -16.84 -1.09
C ASN A 484 -2.45 -17.76 -2.31
N HIS A 485 -2.05 -17.21 -3.45
CA HIS A 485 -2.01 -17.91 -4.72
C HIS A 485 -0.83 -17.46 -5.59
N HIS A 486 -0.48 -18.31 -6.54
CA HIS A 486 0.53 -18.05 -7.56
C HIS A 486 0.04 -18.54 -8.92
N PHE A 487 0.08 -17.65 -9.92
CA PHE A 487 -0.25 -17.97 -11.30
C PHE A 487 1.01 -18.48 -12.01
N LEU A 488 0.94 -19.69 -12.56
CA LEU A 488 2.08 -20.36 -13.21
C LEU A 488 2.36 -19.84 -14.64
N SER A 489 1.41 -19.09 -15.21
CA SER A 489 1.51 -18.40 -16.50
C SER A 489 0.64 -17.14 -16.49
N SER A 490 0.83 -16.29 -17.49
CA SER A 490 -0.11 -15.21 -17.81
C SER A 490 -1.54 -15.74 -17.99
N LEU A 491 -2.53 -14.99 -17.52
CA LEU A 491 -3.94 -15.41 -17.56
C LEU A 491 -4.54 -15.32 -18.98
N ASN A 492 -3.98 -14.46 -19.83
CA ASN A 492 -4.31 -14.38 -21.26
C ASN A 492 -3.92 -15.64 -22.06
N GLU A 493 -3.03 -16.47 -21.53
CA GLU A 493 -2.57 -17.75 -22.10
C GLU A 493 -3.20 -18.99 -21.46
N THR A 494 -4.12 -18.81 -20.51
CA THR A 494 -4.69 -19.94 -19.77
C THR A 494 -5.52 -20.87 -20.67
N VAL A 495 -5.39 -22.17 -20.40
CA VAL A 495 -6.11 -23.24 -21.09
C VAL A 495 -7.06 -23.92 -20.11
N GLY A 496 -8.33 -24.02 -20.49
CA GLY A 496 -9.36 -24.66 -19.66
C GLY A 496 -10.02 -23.75 -18.63
N LEU A 497 -9.70 -22.44 -18.62
CA LEU A 497 -10.43 -21.44 -17.84
C LEU A 497 -11.84 -21.27 -18.41
N GLN A 498 -12.82 -21.78 -17.66
CA GLN A 498 -14.23 -21.73 -18.02
C GLN A 498 -14.85 -20.41 -17.56
N LYS A 499 -15.85 -19.93 -18.30
CA LYS A 499 -16.66 -18.80 -17.87
C LYS A 499 -17.40 -19.16 -16.59
N ALA A 500 -17.13 -18.44 -15.51
CA ALA A 500 -17.77 -18.68 -14.23
C ALA A 500 -19.18 -18.05 -14.21
N HIS A 501 -20.17 -18.83 -13.80
CA HIS A 501 -21.50 -18.32 -13.45
C HIS A 501 -21.57 -18.20 -11.93
N ILE A 502 -21.50 -16.97 -11.44
CA ILE A 502 -21.53 -16.66 -10.02
C ILE A 502 -22.93 -16.15 -9.66
N THR A 503 -23.53 -16.74 -8.64
CA THR A 503 -24.79 -16.27 -8.05
C THR A 503 -24.55 -15.87 -6.60
N ALA A 504 -25.36 -14.94 -6.09
CA ALA A 504 -25.29 -14.49 -4.71
C ALA A 504 -26.68 -14.53 -4.07
N ASN A 505 -26.79 -15.11 -2.88
CA ASN A 505 -27.95 -14.96 -2.02
C ASN A 505 -27.65 -13.93 -0.93
N ILE A 506 -28.43 -12.85 -0.88
CA ILE A 506 -28.24 -11.75 0.05
C ILE A 506 -29.20 -11.90 1.23
N SER A 507 -28.67 -11.87 2.44
CA SER A 507 -29.46 -11.88 3.67
C SER A 507 -28.93 -10.84 4.67
N GLN A 508 -29.74 -10.46 5.65
CA GLN A 508 -29.35 -9.52 6.70
C GLN A 508 -29.07 -10.28 8.00
N GLN A 509 -27.95 -9.96 8.65
CA GLN A 509 -27.57 -10.50 9.95
C GLN A 509 -27.13 -9.36 10.87
N GLY A 510 -28.04 -8.91 11.74
CA GLY A 510 -27.83 -7.72 12.58
C GLY A 510 -27.61 -6.47 11.72
N ASP A 511 -26.49 -5.78 11.99
CA ASP A 511 -26.09 -4.56 11.28
C ASP A 511 -25.27 -4.83 10.01
N THR A 512 -25.06 -6.10 9.66
CA THR A 512 -24.30 -6.53 8.48
C THR A 512 -25.17 -7.31 7.50
N PHE A 513 -24.71 -7.42 6.25
CA PHE A 513 -25.36 -8.23 5.23
C PHE A 513 -24.46 -9.37 4.81
N VAL A 514 -25.04 -10.54 4.60
CA VAL A 514 -24.35 -11.77 4.19
C VAL A 514 -24.63 -12.00 2.71
N PHE A 515 -23.56 -12.25 1.95
CA PHE A 515 -23.56 -12.61 0.53
C PHE A 515 -23.03 -14.03 0.41
N ASP A 516 -23.94 -15.00 0.27
CA ASP A 516 -23.57 -16.39 0.02
C ASP A 516 -23.41 -16.61 -1.48
N LEU A 517 -22.15 -16.71 -1.93
CA LEU A 517 -21.79 -16.89 -3.33
C LEU A 517 -21.73 -18.37 -3.70
N GLU A 518 -22.20 -18.73 -4.88
CA GLU A 518 -21.98 -20.03 -5.53
C GLU A 518 -21.41 -19.79 -6.93
N THR A 519 -20.33 -20.49 -7.29
CA THR A 519 -19.70 -20.43 -8.62
C THR A 519 -19.77 -21.78 -9.35
N SER A 520 -19.91 -21.74 -10.67
CA SER A 520 -19.87 -22.93 -11.53
C SER A 520 -18.46 -23.42 -11.86
N ALA A 521 -17.44 -22.58 -11.71
CA ALA A 521 -16.05 -22.87 -12.08
C ALA A 521 -15.06 -22.04 -11.23
N VAL A 522 -13.76 -22.36 -11.30
CA VAL A 522 -12.72 -21.53 -10.68
C VAL A 522 -12.78 -20.13 -11.29
N ALA A 523 -12.95 -19.11 -10.45
CA ALA A 523 -13.15 -17.73 -10.89
C ALA A 523 -12.02 -16.83 -10.35
N PRO A 524 -11.09 -16.38 -11.21
CA PRO A 524 -10.10 -15.37 -10.84
C PRO A 524 -10.75 -14.00 -10.68
N PHE A 525 -10.30 -13.27 -9.64
CA PHE A 525 -10.64 -11.88 -9.39
C PHE A 525 -12.14 -11.60 -9.24
N VAL A 526 -12.86 -12.42 -8.48
CA VAL A 526 -14.29 -12.20 -8.23
C VAL A 526 -14.49 -10.84 -7.56
N TRP A 527 -15.16 -9.93 -8.26
CA TRP A 527 -15.42 -8.56 -7.84
C TRP A 527 -16.90 -8.33 -7.58
N LEU A 528 -17.22 -8.01 -6.34
CA LEU A 528 -18.54 -7.65 -5.85
C LEU A 528 -18.67 -6.12 -5.81
N ASP A 529 -19.71 -5.55 -6.39
CA ASP A 529 -19.99 -4.12 -6.36
C ASP A 529 -21.47 -3.88 -6.05
N VAL A 530 -21.78 -2.88 -5.21
CA VAL A 530 -23.14 -2.44 -4.87
C VAL A 530 -23.35 -0.96 -5.22
N GLY A 531 -22.62 -0.49 -6.22
CA GLY A 531 -22.68 0.87 -6.74
C GLY A 531 -22.20 1.89 -5.69
N SER A 532 -23.04 2.88 -5.45
CA SER A 532 -22.74 4.01 -4.56
C SER A 532 -23.18 3.80 -3.11
N ILE A 533 -23.72 2.62 -2.76
CA ILE A 533 -24.14 2.29 -1.40
C ILE A 533 -22.90 2.35 -0.47
N PRO A 534 -22.86 3.26 0.52
CA PRO A 534 -21.69 3.44 1.37
C PRO A 534 -21.42 2.22 2.24
N GLY A 535 -20.27 1.59 2.02
CA GLY A 535 -19.82 0.43 2.77
C GLY A 535 -18.70 -0.28 2.05
N ARG A 536 -18.29 -1.42 2.60
CA ARG A 536 -17.27 -2.30 2.01
C ARG A 536 -17.56 -3.76 2.31
N PHE A 537 -17.01 -4.66 1.51
CA PHE A 537 -17.12 -6.09 1.74
C PHE A 537 -16.08 -6.61 2.76
N SER A 538 -16.25 -7.82 3.28
CA SER A 538 -15.24 -8.48 4.11
C SER A 538 -14.04 -8.91 3.29
N ASP A 539 -14.24 -9.28 2.03
CA ASP A 539 -13.19 -9.64 1.08
C ASP A 539 -13.71 -9.42 -0.34
N ASN A 540 -12.82 -9.14 -1.29
CA ASN A 540 -13.16 -8.86 -2.69
C ASN A 540 -11.96 -9.03 -3.61
N GLY A 541 -12.18 -9.21 -4.91
CA GLY A 541 -11.13 -9.42 -5.91
C GLY A 541 -10.36 -10.74 -5.75
N PHE A 542 -10.90 -11.70 -5.00
CA PHE A 542 -10.22 -12.94 -4.66
C PHE A 542 -10.25 -13.97 -5.80
N LEU A 543 -9.30 -14.90 -5.77
CA LEU A 543 -9.38 -16.14 -6.53
C LEU A 543 -10.37 -17.10 -5.82
N MET A 544 -11.48 -17.42 -6.47
CA MET A 544 -12.48 -18.35 -5.94
C MET A 544 -12.24 -19.74 -6.52
N THR A 545 -11.61 -20.62 -5.73
CA THR A 545 -11.40 -22.04 -6.07
C THR A 545 -12.45 -22.97 -5.46
N GLU A 546 -13.21 -22.48 -4.48
CA GLU A 546 -14.23 -23.25 -3.78
C GLU A 546 -15.62 -22.97 -4.39
N LYS A 547 -16.49 -23.99 -4.36
CA LYS A 547 -17.83 -23.90 -4.94
C LYS A 547 -18.67 -22.79 -4.31
N THR A 548 -18.57 -22.62 -2.99
CA THR A 548 -19.34 -21.66 -2.24
C THR A 548 -18.44 -20.78 -1.39
N ARG A 549 -18.79 -19.50 -1.24
CA ARG A 549 -18.04 -18.57 -0.38
C ARG A 549 -18.98 -17.55 0.23
N THR A 550 -18.89 -17.36 1.54
CA THR A 550 -19.68 -16.34 2.25
C THR A 550 -18.86 -15.07 2.44
N ILE A 551 -19.42 -13.94 2.05
CA ILE A 551 -18.83 -12.60 2.19
C ILE A 551 -19.78 -11.71 2.98
N LEU A 552 -19.25 -10.86 3.86
CA LEU A 552 -20.06 -9.88 4.59
C LEU A 552 -19.96 -8.51 3.93
N PHE A 553 -21.01 -7.69 4.03
CA PHE A 553 -20.99 -6.27 3.69
C PHE A 553 -21.24 -5.45 4.96
N TYR A 554 -20.37 -4.46 5.17
CA TYR A 554 -20.38 -3.56 6.32
C TYR A 554 -20.87 -2.19 5.86
N PRO A 555 -22.15 -1.83 6.12
CA PRO A 555 -22.69 -0.55 5.73
C PRO A 555 -22.09 0.59 6.56
N TRP A 556 -21.74 1.70 5.92
CA TRP A 556 -21.34 2.95 6.59
C TRP A 556 -22.52 3.90 6.82
N LYS A 557 -23.63 3.66 6.13
CA LYS A 557 -24.92 4.32 6.33
C LYS A 557 -26.02 3.27 6.30
N PRO A 558 -27.17 3.50 6.97
CA PRO A 558 -28.31 2.59 6.90
C PRO A 558 -28.66 2.25 5.45
N THR A 559 -28.82 0.96 5.16
CA THR A 559 -29.26 0.42 3.87
C THR A 559 -30.14 -0.81 4.12
N SER A 560 -30.71 -1.36 3.06
CA SER A 560 -31.59 -2.52 3.11
C SER A 560 -31.13 -3.63 2.16
N LYS A 561 -31.60 -4.85 2.45
CA LYS A 561 -31.42 -5.99 1.55
C LYS A 561 -31.88 -5.68 0.13
N SER A 562 -33.03 -5.02 -0.02
CA SER A 562 -33.60 -4.70 -1.34
C SER A 562 -32.73 -3.71 -2.13
N GLU A 563 -32.14 -2.71 -1.48
CA GLU A 563 -31.25 -1.76 -2.15
C GLU A 563 -29.96 -2.43 -2.62
N LEU A 564 -29.40 -3.33 -1.79
CA LEU A 564 -28.24 -4.12 -2.14
C LEU A 564 -28.55 -5.07 -3.30
N GLU A 565 -29.67 -5.79 -3.27
CA GLU A 565 -30.09 -6.69 -4.37
C GLU A 565 -30.26 -5.95 -5.70
N GLN A 566 -30.78 -4.72 -5.69
CA GLN A 566 -30.98 -3.91 -6.90
C GLN A 566 -29.67 -3.35 -7.46
N SER A 567 -28.70 -3.07 -6.60
CA SER A 567 -27.43 -2.43 -6.99
C SER A 567 -26.29 -3.44 -7.19
N PHE A 568 -26.51 -4.71 -6.83
CA PHE A 568 -25.47 -5.72 -6.79
C PHE A 568 -25.07 -6.17 -8.19
N HIS A 569 -23.76 -6.14 -8.43
CA HIS A 569 -23.12 -6.69 -9.61
C HIS A 569 -21.94 -7.57 -9.16
N VAL A 570 -21.78 -8.70 -9.82
CA VAL A 570 -20.61 -9.58 -9.68
C VAL A 570 -19.91 -9.68 -11.02
N THR A 571 -18.59 -9.60 -11.00
CA THR A 571 -17.73 -9.71 -12.19
C THR A 571 -16.59 -10.67 -11.88
N SER A 572 -16.22 -11.50 -12.84
CA SER A 572 -15.02 -12.33 -12.82
C SER A 572 -14.16 -12.02 -14.04
N LEU A 573 -12.90 -12.47 -14.06
CA LEU A 573 -12.01 -12.19 -15.18
C LEU A 573 -12.59 -12.60 -16.55
N THR A 574 -13.28 -13.74 -16.62
CA THR A 574 -13.87 -14.28 -17.85
C THR A 574 -15.07 -13.50 -18.37
N ASP A 575 -15.61 -12.56 -17.60
CA ASP A 575 -16.72 -11.72 -18.07
C ASP A 575 -16.27 -10.62 -19.02
N THR A 576 -14.97 -10.35 -19.10
CA THR A 576 -14.40 -9.25 -19.89
C THR A 576 -14.09 -9.61 -21.36
N TYR A 577 -14.09 -10.89 -21.76
CA TYR A 577 -13.69 -11.31 -23.12
C TYR A 577 -14.38 -12.55 -23.69
#